data_AF-A0A495HTC4-F1
#
_entry.id   AF-A0A495HTC4-F1
#
_cell.length_a   1.000
_cell.length_b   1.000
_cell.length_c   1.000
_cell.angle_alpha   90.00
_cell.angle_beta   90.00
_cell.angle_gamma   90.00
#
_symmetry.space_group_name_H-M   'P 1'
#
loop_
_entity.id
_entity.type
_entity.pdbx_description
1 polymer ?
#
loop_
_entity_poly.entity_id
_entity_poly.type
_entity_poly.pdbx_seq_one_letter_code
_entity_poly.pdbx_strand_id
1 'polypeptide(L)'
;MRFPISHITHLLVSRGWREVERAKFNEHLLLFTNARFPNRELSLPNKESASDYDDAISILFSKLAALEKQPIEKLIREVGTAREGQLPHSADSLILRIVQPSEDGEGIPLTLARTALTETEVLILAASCQAQKPETYYRRIDNKISNGLLDRAIFNHTRYGSFVLSVSCPILSTGEQLPLGLEKNDLPVTRKTFLTLHTGISALEEAISDRKHIQFANDVLASTSPHVSANIAQAIGNIAASDTGGGVEFGFAWSELIKPTAEDYAERVVHFSQNDAAQIYEVAERLRPQEATHTNRFIGTVEALRGDIIDGGRRAGWVELALNLRDIGWIRAAAELSADQYKEADTAHINGAQFIAITGTVEQRPRVWIFSAVEKFERVASL
;
A
#
# COMPACT_ATOMS: atom_id res chain seq x y z
N MET A 1 -32.91 8.85 17.39
CA MET A 1 -31.98 8.51 16.29
C MET A 1 -30.82 7.78 16.94
N ARG A 2 -30.78 6.45 16.84
CA ARG A 2 -29.99 5.65 17.79
C ARG A 2 -28.59 5.27 17.29
N PHE A 3 -27.58 6.08 17.55
CA PHE A 3 -26.19 5.71 17.25
C PHE A 3 -25.55 4.95 18.40
N PRO A 4 -24.62 4.01 18.16
CA PRO A 4 -23.81 3.43 19.22
C PRO A 4 -23.00 4.51 19.97
N ILE A 5 -22.79 4.30 21.27
CA ILE A 5 -22.09 5.26 22.13
C ILE A 5 -20.65 5.49 21.63
N SER A 6 -19.99 4.44 21.18
CA SER A 6 -18.63 4.47 20.62
C SER A 6 -18.53 5.39 19.41
N HIS A 7 -19.53 5.38 18.51
CA HIS A 7 -19.50 6.20 17.29
C HIS A 7 -19.63 7.69 17.60
N ILE A 8 -20.42 8.03 18.62
CA ILE A 8 -20.57 9.42 19.07
C ILE A 8 -19.29 9.87 19.77
N THR A 9 -18.74 9.04 20.66
CA THR A 9 -17.47 9.31 21.33
C THR A 9 -16.34 9.50 20.30
N HIS A 10 -16.29 8.65 19.26
CA HIS A 10 -15.34 8.77 18.16
C HIS A 10 -15.47 10.12 17.44
N LEU A 11 -16.68 10.51 17.04
CA LEU A 11 -16.94 11.82 16.41
C LEU A 11 -16.48 12.98 17.29
N LEU A 12 -16.77 12.93 18.59
CA LEU A 12 -16.39 13.99 19.51
C LEU A 12 -14.87 14.08 19.62
N VAL A 13 -14.20 12.95 19.84
CA VAL A 13 -12.75 12.90 19.98
C VAL A 13 -12.04 13.39 18.72
N SER A 14 -12.52 12.99 17.53
CA SER A 14 -11.94 13.41 16.25
C SER A 14 -12.03 14.92 16.02
N ARG A 15 -13.04 15.57 16.61
CA ARG A 15 -13.24 17.02 16.59
C ARG A 15 -12.55 17.76 17.74
N GLY A 16 -11.63 17.09 18.43
CA GLY A 16 -10.82 17.66 19.50
C GLY A 16 -11.55 17.80 20.84
N TRP A 17 -12.70 17.14 21.01
CA TRP A 17 -13.33 17.02 22.31
C TRP A 17 -12.60 15.98 23.15
N ARG A 18 -12.39 16.27 24.44
CA ARG A 18 -11.70 15.40 25.39
C ARG A 18 -12.62 15.06 26.53
N GLU A 19 -12.69 13.78 26.87
CA GLU A 19 -13.43 13.30 28.02
C GLU A 19 -12.81 13.85 29.31
N VAL A 20 -13.65 14.35 30.21
CA VAL A 20 -13.24 14.94 31.49
C VAL A 20 -13.18 13.86 32.56
N GLU A 21 -11.99 13.59 33.09
CA GLU A 21 -11.83 12.56 34.14
C GLU A 21 -12.61 12.83 35.43
N ARG A 22 -12.92 14.09 35.74
CA ARG A 22 -13.76 14.46 36.89
C ARG A 22 -15.21 13.99 36.76
N ALA A 23 -15.68 13.61 35.57
CA ALA A 23 -17.01 13.04 35.38
C ALA A 23 -17.09 11.55 35.77
N LYS A 24 -15.95 10.89 36.07
CA LYS A 24 -15.92 9.50 36.59
C LYS A 24 -16.65 9.31 37.93
N PHE A 25 -17.03 10.39 38.61
CA PHE A 25 -17.87 10.34 39.83
C PHE A 25 -19.37 10.12 39.54
N ASN A 26 -19.81 10.21 38.29
CA ASN A 26 -21.15 9.83 37.88
C ASN A 26 -21.06 8.70 36.85
N GLU A 27 -21.21 7.45 37.30
CA GLU A 27 -21.06 6.23 36.49
C GLU A 27 -22.03 6.16 35.28
N HIS A 28 -23.02 7.06 35.23
CA HIS A 28 -24.07 7.09 34.22
C HIS A 28 -23.80 8.08 33.08
N LEU A 29 -22.77 8.91 33.14
CA LEU A 29 -22.58 10.04 32.22
C LEU A 29 -21.13 10.23 31.80
N LEU A 30 -20.92 10.39 30.49
CA LEU A 30 -19.67 10.84 29.88
C LEU A 30 -19.76 12.34 29.63
N LEU A 31 -18.70 13.07 29.97
CA LEU A 31 -18.62 14.52 29.80
C LEU A 31 -17.41 14.88 28.94
N PHE A 32 -17.62 15.73 27.95
CA PHE A 32 -16.61 16.13 26.99
C PHE A 32 -16.42 17.64 27.00
N THR A 33 -15.17 18.08 26.93
CA THR A 33 -14.76 19.49 26.83
C THR A 33 -13.88 19.72 25.61
N ASN A 34 -13.86 20.94 25.08
CA ASN A 34 -13.02 21.28 23.94
C ASN A 34 -12.39 22.66 24.15
N ALA A 35 -11.08 22.75 23.95
CA ALA A 35 -10.33 24.00 24.15
C ALA A 35 -10.80 25.14 23.21
N ARG A 36 -11.34 24.81 22.02
CA ARG A 36 -11.90 25.79 21.09
C ARG A 36 -13.23 26.38 21.58
N PHE A 37 -13.91 25.70 22.49
CA PHE A 37 -15.21 26.08 23.03
C PHE A 37 -15.15 26.16 24.57
N PRO A 38 -14.41 27.15 25.13
CA PRO A 38 -14.29 27.28 26.58
C PRO A 38 -15.66 27.45 27.23
N ASN A 39 -15.86 26.79 28.38
CA ASN A 39 -17.11 26.75 29.15
C ASN A 39 -18.30 26.06 28.44
N ARG A 40 -18.05 25.29 27.37
CA ARG A 40 -19.06 24.42 26.75
C ARG A 40 -18.72 22.97 27.04
N GLU A 41 -19.75 22.23 27.43
CA GLU A 41 -19.66 20.81 27.73
C GLU A 41 -20.70 20.05 26.92
N LEU A 42 -20.29 18.89 26.43
CA LEU A 42 -21.17 17.92 25.80
C LEU A 42 -21.28 16.70 26.71
N SER A 43 -22.50 16.20 26.86
CA SER A 43 -22.83 15.14 27.79
C SER A 43 -23.51 14.00 27.04
N LEU A 44 -23.12 12.77 27.35
CA LEU A 44 -23.67 11.56 26.75
C LEU A 44 -23.91 10.50 27.85
N PRO A 45 -25.03 9.76 27.86
CA PRO A 45 -25.21 8.66 28.78
C PRO A 45 -24.15 7.59 28.55
N ASN A 46 -23.59 7.02 29.61
CA ASN A 46 -22.52 6.00 29.55
C ASN A 46 -23.04 4.61 29.09
N LYS A 47 -24.36 4.43 28.96
CA LYS A 47 -24.97 3.17 28.51
C LYS A 47 -26.03 3.44 27.45
N GLU A 48 -26.00 2.66 26.37
CA GLU A 48 -27.01 2.71 25.31
C GLU A 48 -28.40 2.24 25.75
N SER A 49 -28.48 1.54 26.89
CA SER A 49 -29.73 1.10 27.52
C SER A 49 -30.41 2.17 28.37
N ALA A 50 -29.83 3.37 28.49
CA ALA A 50 -30.45 4.49 29.19
C ALA A 50 -31.79 4.88 28.53
N SER A 51 -32.79 5.21 29.35
CA SER A 51 -34.15 5.51 28.89
C SER A 51 -34.24 6.76 28.02
N ASP A 52 -33.35 7.73 28.26
CA ASP A 52 -33.27 9.04 27.61
C ASP A 52 -32.17 9.08 26.52
N TYR A 53 -31.63 7.92 26.14
CA TYR A 53 -30.47 7.84 25.24
C TYR A 53 -30.70 8.55 23.90
N ASP A 54 -31.81 8.29 23.23
CA ASP A 54 -32.15 8.90 21.94
C ASP A 54 -32.33 10.42 22.03
N ASP A 55 -32.88 10.91 23.14
CA ASP A 55 -33.08 12.35 23.39
C ASP A 55 -31.75 13.03 23.69
N ALA A 56 -30.91 12.40 24.52
CA ALA A 56 -29.58 12.89 24.85
C ALA A 56 -28.68 13.00 23.60
N ILE A 57 -28.74 12.01 22.71
CA ILE A 57 -28.07 12.05 21.41
C ILE A 57 -28.57 13.24 20.59
N SER A 58 -29.89 13.41 20.48
CA SER A 58 -30.49 14.46 19.66
C SER A 58 -30.06 15.85 20.15
N ILE A 59 -30.07 16.05 21.48
CA ILE A 59 -29.58 17.28 22.12
C ILE A 59 -28.09 17.50 21.84
N LEU A 60 -27.27 16.45 21.93
CA LEU A 60 -25.84 16.51 21.66
C LEU A 60 -25.56 16.94 20.22
N PHE A 61 -26.21 16.34 19.23
CA PHE A 61 -26.05 16.72 17.82
C PHE A 61 -26.50 18.14 17.55
N SER A 62 -27.62 18.58 18.12
CA SER A 62 -28.07 19.98 17.99
C SER A 62 -27.05 20.96 18.60
N LYS A 63 -26.49 20.65 19.77
CA LYS A 63 -25.45 21.48 20.39
C LYS A 63 -24.18 21.51 19.54
N LEU A 64 -23.73 20.37 19.05
CA LEU A 64 -22.53 20.25 18.24
C LEU A 64 -22.68 21.01 16.91
N ALA A 65 -23.83 20.86 16.23
CA ALA A 65 -24.18 21.61 15.02
C ALA A 65 -24.13 23.12 15.23
N ALA A 66 -24.68 23.60 16.34
CA ALA A 66 -24.68 25.01 16.70
C ALA A 66 -23.27 25.55 16.99
N LEU A 67 -22.44 24.79 17.72
CA LEU A 67 -21.07 25.18 18.06
C LEU A 67 -20.18 25.25 16.83
N GLU A 68 -20.33 24.29 15.91
CA GLU A 68 -19.48 24.18 14.72
C GLU A 68 -20.03 24.89 13.48
N LYS A 69 -21.23 25.48 13.58
CA LYS A 69 -21.93 26.14 12.46
C LYS A 69 -22.07 25.21 11.25
N GLN A 70 -22.40 23.94 11.51
CA GLN A 70 -22.63 22.94 10.48
C GLN A 70 -24.08 22.43 10.53
N PRO A 71 -24.67 22.07 9.37
CA PRO A 71 -26.00 21.48 9.35
C PRO A 71 -26.00 20.12 10.06
N ILE A 72 -27.06 19.85 10.83
CA ILE A 72 -27.17 18.63 11.63
C ILE A 72 -27.15 17.38 10.74
N GLU A 73 -27.68 17.47 9.52
CA GLU A 73 -27.69 16.41 8.51
C GLU A 73 -26.28 16.00 8.09
N LYS A 74 -25.33 16.95 8.08
CA LYS A 74 -23.92 16.65 7.79
C LYS A 74 -23.31 15.83 8.93
N LEU A 75 -23.55 16.21 10.18
CA LEU A 75 -23.08 15.47 11.35
C LEU A 75 -23.68 14.07 11.44
N ILE A 76 -24.99 13.97 11.14
CA ILE A 76 -25.71 12.70 11.09
C ILE A 76 -25.15 11.81 9.99
N ARG A 77 -24.82 12.35 8.80
CA ARG A 77 -24.15 11.60 7.74
C ARG A 77 -22.76 11.16 8.15
N GLU A 78 -21.98 11.99 8.82
CA GLU A 78 -20.63 11.63 9.29
C GLU A 78 -20.69 10.50 10.32
N VAL A 79 -21.57 10.57 11.32
CA VAL A 79 -21.77 9.47 12.26
C VAL A 79 -22.46 8.28 11.60
N GLY A 80 -23.36 8.52 10.64
CA GLY A 80 -23.99 7.53 9.77
C GLY A 80 -22.98 6.73 8.94
N THR A 81 -21.94 7.40 8.45
CA THR A 81 -20.82 6.76 7.77
C THR A 81 -19.93 5.95 8.70
N ALA A 82 -19.94 6.23 10.01
CA ALA A 82 -19.41 5.32 11.03
C ALA A 82 -20.40 4.20 11.40
N ARG A 83 -21.71 4.39 11.17
CA ARG A 83 -22.82 3.53 11.60
C ARG A 83 -23.05 2.27 10.75
N GLU A 84 -22.72 2.31 9.46
CA GLU A 84 -23.16 1.29 8.49
C GLU A 84 -22.08 0.30 8.05
N GLY A 85 -20.88 0.40 8.63
CA GLY A 85 -20.00 -0.75 8.77
C GLY A 85 -19.93 -1.06 10.26
N GLN A 86 -20.28 -2.27 10.68
CA GLN A 86 -19.69 -2.81 11.90
C GLN A 86 -18.19 -2.90 11.62
N LEU A 87 -17.47 -1.78 11.73
CA LEU A 87 -16.03 -1.81 11.83
C LEU A 87 -15.77 -2.62 13.10
N PRO A 88 -15.13 -3.79 13.01
CA PRO A 88 -14.90 -4.59 14.19
C PRO A 88 -14.15 -3.70 15.19
N HIS A 89 -14.61 -3.61 16.44
CA HIS A 89 -13.92 -2.81 17.48
C HIS A 89 -12.45 -3.25 17.64
N SER A 90 -12.14 -4.45 17.15
CA SER A 90 -10.85 -5.12 17.11
C SER A 90 -10.11 -5.07 15.78
N ALA A 91 -10.50 -4.21 14.82
CA ALA A 91 -9.89 -4.15 13.49
C ALA A 91 -9.51 -2.74 13.04
N ASP A 92 -8.39 -2.62 12.35
CA ASP A 92 -8.08 -1.43 11.57
C ASP A 92 -8.68 -1.60 10.16
N SER A 93 -9.11 -0.50 9.55
CA SER A 93 -9.84 -0.54 8.29
C SER A 93 -9.43 0.56 7.33
N LEU A 94 -9.46 0.21 6.04
CA LEU A 94 -9.25 1.09 4.91
C LEU A 94 -10.60 1.30 4.24
N ILE A 95 -10.94 2.54 3.98
CA ILE A 95 -12.20 2.96 3.37
C ILE A 95 -11.84 3.66 2.06
N LEU A 96 -12.11 3.00 0.95
CA LEU A 96 -11.92 3.52 -0.39
C LEU A 96 -13.27 3.99 -0.94
N ARG A 97 -13.43 5.29 -1.23
CA ARG A 97 -14.65 5.84 -1.81
C ARG A 97 -14.38 6.33 -3.22
N ILE A 98 -15.10 5.79 -4.20
CA ILE A 98 -15.12 6.33 -5.56
C ILE A 98 -16.09 7.51 -5.59
N VAL A 99 -15.60 8.68 -5.99
CA VAL A 99 -16.37 9.92 -6.07
C VAL A 99 -16.88 10.07 -7.50
N GLN A 100 -18.19 9.93 -7.72
CA GLN A 100 -18.80 10.18 -9.03
C GLN A 100 -19.51 11.54 -9.06
N PRO A 101 -19.43 12.31 -10.17
CA PRO A 101 -20.32 13.43 -10.42
C PRO A 101 -21.72 12.91 -10.70
N SER A 102 -22.70 13.37 -9.93
CA SER A 102 -24.09 12.91 -9.98
C SER A 102 -24.79 13.40 -11.25
N GLU A 103 -25.23 12.49 -12.13
CA GLU A 103 -26.47 12.71 -12.90
C GLU A 103 -27.39 11.48 -12.93
N ASP A 104 -26.91 10.22 -12.91
CA ASP A 104 -27.78 9.01 -12.90
C ASP A 104 -27.24 7.83 -12.04
N GLY A 105 -26.54 8.17 -10.94
CA GLY A 105 -25.62 7.29 -10.18
C GLY A 105 -26.20 6.11 -9.38
N GLU A 106 -26.66 5.06 -10.07
CA GLU A 106 -27.00 3.76 -9.45
C GLU A 106 -25.86 2.72 -9.52
N GLY A 107 -24.81 2.92 -10.34
CA GLY A 107 -23.75 1.93 -10.53
C GLY A 107 -22.36 2.50 -10.89
N ILE A 108 -21.32 1.73 -10.60
CA ILE A 108 -19.99 1.85 -11.22
C ILE A 108 -19.81 0.75 -12.27
N PRO A 109 -18.99 0.98 -13.31
CA PRO A 109 -18.58 -0.08 -14.21
C PRO A 109 -17.96 -1.26 -13.44
N LEU A 110 -18.30 -2.49 -13.82
CA LEU A 110 -17.75 -3.69 -13.20
C LEU A 110 -16.21 -3.76 -13.30
N THR A 111 -15.67 -3.21 -14.40
CA THR A 111 -14.22 -3.08 -14.60
C THR A 111 -13.58 -2.19 -13.54
N LEU A 112 -14.22 -1.08 -13.17
CA LEU A 112 -13.78 -0.19 -12.10
C LEU A 112 -13.86 -0.89 -10.74
N ALA A 113 -14.97 -1.58 -10.44
CA ALA A 113 -15.11 -2.35 -9.21
C ALA A 113 -13.98 -3.39 -9.06
N ARG A 114 -13.66 -4.11 -10.14
CA ARG A 114 -12.56 -5.07 -10.18
C ARG A 114 -11.22 -4.39 -9.93
N THR A 115 -10.93 -3.27 -10.61
CA THR A 115 -9.68 -2.52 -10.39
C THR A 115 -9.56 -2.08 -8.94
N ALA A 116 -10.61 -1.48 -8.36
CA ALA A 116 -10.62 -1.04 -6.97
C ALA A 116 -10.32 -2.18 -5.99
N LEU A 117 -10.91 -3.36 -6.20
CA LEU A 117 -10.65 -4.56 -5.40
C LEU A 117 -9.19 -5.01 -5.54
N THR A 118 -8.74 -5.30 -6.76
CA THR A 118 -7.41 -5.85 -7.02
C THR A 118 -6.31 -4.90 -6.55
N GLU A 119 -6.45 -3.60 -6.78
CA GLU A 119 -5.45 -2.62 -6.34
C GLU A 119 -5.49 -2.40 -4.82
N THR A 120 -6.64 -2.56 -4.17
CA THR A 120 -6.70 -2.54 -2.70
C THR A 120 -5.97 -3.73 -2.08
N GLU A 121 -6.08 -4.92 -2.68
CA GLU A 121 -5.28 -6.08 -2.26
C GLU A 121 -3.77 -5.80 -2.39
N VAL A 122 -3.35 -5.21 -3.52
CA VAL A 122 -1.96 -4.80 -3.74
C VAL A 122 -1.50 -3.78 -2.69
N LEU A 123 -2.33 -2.79 -2.36
CA LEU A 123 -2.02 -1.80 -1.32
C LEU A 123 -1.75 -2.47 0.03
N ILE A 124 -2.63 -3.37 0.48
CA ILE A 124 -2.49 -4.07 1.76
C ILE A 124 -1.23 -4.94 1.78
N LEU A 125 -0.98 -5.70 0.70
CA LEU A 125 0.21 -6.55 0.59
C LEU A 125 1.50 -5.73 0.57
N ALA A 126 1.55 -4.68 -0.24
CA ALA A 126 2.74 -3.83 -0.38
C ALA A 126 3.04 -3.05 0.91
N ALA A 127 2.02 -2.51 1.57
CA ALA A 127 2.20 -1.85 2.86
C ALA A 127 2.60 -2.82 3.98
N SER A 128 2.12 -4.06 3.93
CA SER A 128 2.57 -5.10 4.86
C SER A 128 4.06 -5.41 4.66
N CYS A 129 4.55 -5.46 3.42
CA CYS A 129 5.98 -5.57 3.12
C CYS A 129 6.74 -4.34 3.63
N GLN A 130 6.23 -3.13 3.36
CA GLN A 130 6.80 -1.86 3.79
C GLN A 130 6.96 -1.75 5.30
N ALA A 131 5.95 -2.16 6.05
CA ALA A 131 5.95 -2.14 7.50
C ALA A 131 7.01 -3.08 8.13
N GLN A 132 7.42 -4.12 7.41
CA GLN A 132 8.39 -5.11 7.88
C GLN A 132 9.81 -4.82 7.43
N LYS A 133 9.97 -4.50 6.15
CA LYS A 133 11.25 -4.25 5.50
C LYS A 133 11.08 -3.11 4.51
N PRO A 134 11.24 -1.86 4.94
CA PRO A 134 11.12 -0.69 4.09
C PRO A 134 12.03 -0.78 2.85
N GLU A 135 11.44 -0.80 1.67
CA GLU A 135 12.14 -0.76 0.38
C GLU A 135 11.40 0.18 -0.58
N THR A 136 12.06 0.63 -1.64
CA THR A 136 11.46 1.49 -2.66
C THR A 136 10.62 0.69 -3.66
N TYR A 137 10.82 -0.63 -3.74
CA TYR A 137 10.07 -1.52 -4.62
C TYR A 137 10.13 -2.97 -4.16
N TYR A 138 9.00 -3.67 -4.25
CA TYR A 138 8.91 -5.11 -4.00
C TYR A 138 8.62 -5.85 -5.30
N ARG A 139 9.58 -6.68 -5.72
CA ARG A 139 9.39 -7.59 -6.86
C ARG A 139 8.32 -8.66 -6.59
N ARG A 140 8.22 -9.08 -5.33
CA ARG A 140 7.28 -10.08 -4.83
C ARG A 140 6.68 -9.56 -3.55
N ILE A 141 5.38 -9.24 -3.60
CA ILE A 141 4.58 -8.83 -2.46
C ILE A 141 3.89 -10.03 -1.78
N ASP A 142 3.93 -11.20 -2.44
CA ASP A 142 3.39 -12.48 -1.98
C ASP A 142 4.35 -13.15 -1.00
N ASN A 143 4.36 -12.69 0.25
CA ASN A 143 5.05 -13.35 1.35
C ASN A 143 4.07 -13.89 2.40
N LYS A 144 4.54 -14.80 3.25
CA LYS A 144 3.69 -15.47 4.26
C LYS A 144 2.99 -14.50 5.20
N ILE A 145 3.65 -13.40 5.59
CA ILE A 145 3.10 -12.44 6.56
C ILE A 145 2.03 -11.56 5.89
N SER A 146 2.31 -11.09 4.67
CA SER A 146 1.37 -10.29 3.89
C SER A 146 0.16 -11.10 3.43
N ASN A 147 0.35 -12.35 2.98
CA ASN A 147 -0.76 -13.25 2.67
C ASN A 147 -1.58 -13.58 3.92
N GLY A 148 -0.92 -13.85 5.05
CA GLY A 148 -1.63 -14.08 6.31
C GLY A 148 -2.46 -12.87 6.76
N LEU A 149 -2.05 -11.63 6.45
CA LEU A 149 -2.88 -10.44 6.67
C LEU A 149 -4.07 -10.39 5.70
N LEU A 150 -3.84 -10.66 4.42
CA LEU A 150 -4.87 -10.67 3.39
C LEU A 150 -5.95 -11.74 3.65
N ASP A 151 -5.55 -12.95 4.09
CA ASP A 151 -6.46 -14.05 4.45
C ASP A 151 -7.42 -13.68 5.60
N ARG A 152 -7.05 -12.69 6.41
CA ARG A 152 -7.86 -12.16 7.53
C ARG A 152 -8.64 -10.91 7.15
N ALA A 153 -8.42 -10.34 5.97
CA ALA A 153 -9.09 -9.15 5.51
C ALA A 153 -10.56 -9.45 5.16
N ILE A 154 -11.47 -8.60 5.62
CA ILE A 154 -12.91 -8.76 5.40
C ILE A 154 -13.40 -7.60 4.54
N PHE A 155 -14.00 -7.93 3.39
CA PHE A 155 -14.70 -6.98 2.54
C PHE A 155 -16.10 -6.71 3.12
N ASN A 156 -16.35 -5.46 3.50
CA ASN A 156 -17.63 -5.03 4.08
C ASN A 156 -18.65 -4.64 2.99
N HIS A 157 -19.92 -4.47 3.37
CA HIS A 157 -21.00 -4.10 2.45
C HIS A 157 -20.78 -2.74 1.77
N THR A 158 -21.13 -2.65 0.49
CA THR A 158 -21.21 -1.39 -0.28
C THR A 158 -22.46 -0.60 0.12
N ARG A 159 -22.40 0.74 0.08
CA ARG A 159 -23.48 1.63 0.56
C ARG A 159 -24.37 2.17 -0.56
N TYR A 160 -25.63 2.41 -0.26
CA TYR A 160 -26.57 3.00 -1.23
C TYR A 160 -26.14 4.42 -1.62
N GLY A 161 -26.02 4.71 -2.91
CA GLY A 161 -25.60 6.02 -3.43
C GLY A 161 -24.13 6.38 -3.21
N SER A 162 -23.29 5.45 -2.73
CA SER A 162 -21.84 5.65 -2.62
C SER A 162 -21.06 4.36 -2.83
N PHE A 163 -20.17 4.36 -3.83
CA PHE A 163 -19.29 3.23 -4.13
C PHE A 163 -18.11 3.21 -3.17
N VAL A 164 -18.41 2.73 -1.96
CA VAL A 164 -17.44 2.59 -0.88
C VAL A 164 -17.02 1.13 -0.78
N LEU A 165 -15.74 0.88 -0.96
CA LEU A 165 -15.07 -0.37 -0.65
C LEU A 165 -14.42 -0.22 0.73
N SER A 166 -14.80 -1.08 1.67
CA SER A 166 -14.22 -1.07 3.01
C SER A 166 -13.60 -2.42 3.30
N VAL A 167 -12.32 -2.42 3.67
CA VAL A 167 -11.56 -3.60 4.04
C VAL A 167 -11.10 -3.48 5.48
N SER A 168 -11.52 -4.42 6.32
CA SER A 168 -11.17 -4.47 7.73
C SER A 168 -10.23 -5.64 8.00
N CYS A 169 -9.15 -5.39 8.73
CA CYS A 169 -8.20 -6.40 9.17
C CYS A 169 -8.17 -6.43 10.70
N PRO A 170 -8.51 -7.57 11.35
CA PRO A 170 -8.35 -7.72 12.79
C PRO A 170 -6.93 -7.41 13.26
N ILE A 171 -6.81 -6.69 14.38
CA ILE A 171 -5.53 -6.34 15.01
C ILE A 171 -4.81 -7.58 15.52
N LEU A 172 -5.56 -8.51 16.10
CA LEU A 172 -5.05 -9.75 16.68
C LEU A 172 -5.48 -10.94 15.82
N SER A 173 -4.57 -11.88 15.61
CA SER A 173 -4.91 -13.21 15.11
C SER A 173 -5.59 -14.02 16.20
N THR A 174 -6.30 -15.08 15.82
CA THR A 174 -6.91 -16.02 16.76
C THR A 174 -5.89 -16.53 17.79
N GLY A 175 -6.11 -16.19 19.06
CA GLY A 175 -5.26 -16.62 20.18
C GLY A 175 -4.10 -15.68 20.54
N GLU A 176 -3.91 -14.57 19.81
CA GLU A 176 -2.93 -13.54 20.18
C GLU A 176 -3.51 -12.60 21.25
N GLN A 177 -2.64 -12.12 22.15
CA GLN A 177 -2.96 -11.12 23.17
C GLN A 177 -2.06 -9.91 23.00
N LEU A 178 -2.59 -8.72 23.29
CA LEU A 178 -1.78 -7.51 23.31
C LEU A 178 -0.83 -7.55 24.53
N PRO A 179 0.47 -7.26 24.35
CA PRO A 179 1.39 -7.12 25.46
C PRO A 179 1.00 -5.92 26.36
N LEU A 180 1.30 -6.04 27.66
CA LEU A 180 1.11 -4.97 28.63
C LEU A 180 2.18 -3.87 28.41
N GLY A 181 1.74 -2.66 28.06
CA GLY A 181 2.63 -1.53 27.80
C GLY A 181 3.18 -1.53 26.37
N LEU A 182 2.30 -1.25 25.40
CA LEU A 182 2.68 -1.16 23.98
C LEU A 182 3.61 0.04 23.74
N GLU A 183 4.85 -0.23 23.30
CA GLU A 183 5.68 0.76 22.65
C GLU A 183 5.47 0.74 21.12
N LYS A 184 5.97 1.77 20.42
CA LYS A 184 5.78 1.92 18.96
C LYS A 184 6.32 0.72 18.16
N ASN A 185 7.36 0.05 18.67
CA ASN A 185 7.94 -1.14 18.04
C ASN A 185 7.13 -2.42 18.30
N ASP A 186 6.24 -2.43 19.28
CA ASP A 186 5.45 -3.61 19.69
C ASP A 186 4.05 -3.64 19.06
N LEU A 187 3.76 -2.68 18.17
CA LEU A 187 2.49 -2.64 17.47
C LEU A 187 2.28 -3.91 16.62
N PRO A 188 1.07 -4.50 16.64
CA PRO A 188 0.73 -5.62 15.77
C PRO A 188 0.97 -5.30 14.30
N VAL A 189 1.27 -6.33 13.52
CA VAL A 189 1.56 -6.21 12.08
C VAL A 189 0.44 -5.47 11.35
N THR A 190 -0.82 -5.74 11.70
CA THR A 190 -1.98 -5.03 11.16
C THR A 190 -1.86 -3.52 11.39
N ARG A 191 -1.67 -3.07 12.65
CA ARG A 191 -1.54 -1.63 12.95
C ARG A 191 -0.37 -0.99 12.22
N LYS A 192 0.79 -1.65 12.19
CA LYS A 192 1.96 -1.14 11.43
C LYS A 192 1.66 -1.00 9.93
N THR A 193 0.94 -1.97 9.35
CA THR A 193 0.55 -1.95 7.93
C THR A 193 -0.38 -0.78 7.62
N PHE A 194 -1.44 -0.59 8.40
CA PHE A 194 -2.40 0.49 8.15
C PHE A 194 -1.81 1.87 8.45
N LEU A 195 -0.94 2.02 9.45
CA LEU A 195 -0.18 3.25 9.65
C LEU A 195 0.74 3.54 8.47
N THR A 196 1.41 2.53 7.92
CA THR A 196 2.26 2.69 6.74
C THR A 196 1.45 3.14 5.52
N LEU A 197 0.26 2.57 5.30
CA LEU A 197 -0.67 3.04 4.28
C LEU A 197 -1.07 4.49 4.52
N HIS A 198 -1.53 4.82 5.73
CA HIS A 198 -2.00 6.16 6.07
C HIS A 198 -0.91 7.22 5.84
N THR A 199 0.30 6.98 6.35
CA THR A 199 1.44 7.88 6.18
C THR A 199 1.86 7.96 4.72
N GLY A 200 1.97 6.83 4.02
CA GLY A 200 2.41 6.80 2.63
C GLY A 200 1.45 7.49 1.67
N ILE A 201 0.16 7.24 1.83
CA ILE A 201 -0.91 7.84 1.02
C ILE A 201 -0.98 9.35 1.27
N SER A 202 -0.95 9.78 2.54
CA SER A 202 -0.97 11.20 2.90
C SER A 202 0.26 11.94 2.38
N ALA A 203 1.46 11.38 2.54
CA ALA A 203 2.69 12.01 2.08
C ALA A 203 2.71 12.16 0.55
N LEU A 204 2.23 11.14 -0.17
CA LEU A 204 2.13 11.20 -1.63
C LEU A 204 1.15 12.28 -2.09
N GLU A 205 -0.07 12.34 -1.53
CA GLU A 205 -1.06 13.35 -1.92
C GLU A 205 -0.56 14.77 -1.64
N GLU A 206 0.10 14.99 -0.51
CA GLU A 206 0.70 16.28 -0.19
C GLU A 206 1.75 16.66 -1.23
N ALA A 207 2.60 15.72 -1.63
CA ALA A 207 3.60 15.95 -2.66
C ALA A 207 2.99 16.24 -4.04
N ILE A 208 1.89 15.57 -4.40
CA ILE A 208 1.16 15.86 -5.66
C ILE A 208 0.55 17.27 -5.60
N SER A 209 -0.17 17.57 -4.52
CA SER A 209 -0.89 18.84 -4.31
C SER A 209 0.08 20.04 -4.34
N ASP A 210 1.25 19.90 -3.72
CA ASP A 210 2.33 20.89 -3.71
C ASP A 210 3.15 20.92 -5.02
N ARG A 211 2.88 20.05 -5.99
CA ARG A 211 3.68 19.85 -7.22
C ARG A 211 5.16 19.54 -6.96
N LYS A 212 5.42 18.79 -5.89
CA LYS A 212 6.76 18.33 -5.45
C LYS A 212 6.94 16.82 -5.63
N HIS A 213 6.10 16.17 -6.42
CA HIS A 213 6.11 14.70 -6.61
C HIS A 213 7.47 14.14 -7.03
N ILE A 214 8.24 14.90 -7.82
CA ILE A 214 9.60 14.55 -8.21
C ILE A 214 10.57 14.58 -7.03
N GLN A 215 10.53 15.66 -6.25
CA GLN A 215 11.37 15.81 -5.08
C GLN A 215 11.03 14.72 -4.05
N PHE A 216 9.74 14.46 -3.85
CA PHE A 216 9.25 13.39 -3.00
C PHE A 216 9.82 12.02 -3.41
N ALA A 217 9.80 11.68 -4.71
CA ALA A 217 10.40 10.42 -5.18
C ALA A 217 11.91 10.36 -4.87
N ASN A 218 12.64 11.45 -5.06
CA ASN A 218 14.07 11.52 -4.74
C ASN A 218 14.34 11.38 -3.24
N ASP A 219 13.50 12.00 -2.40
CA ASP A 219 13.61 11.92 -0.93
C ASP A 219 13.33 10.49 -0.45
N VAL A 220 12.35 9.81 -1.05
CA VAL A 220 12.05 8.39 -0.78
C VAL A 220 13.22 7.50 -1.20
N LEU A 221 13.83 7.73 -2.36
CA LEU A 221 15.02 6.99 -2.82
C LEU A 221 16.24 7.21 -1.91
N ALA A 222 16.40 8.41 -1.34
CA ALA A 222 17.50 8.74 -0.45
C ALA A 222 17.28 8.27 1.00
N SER A 223 16.04 7.91 1.37
CA SER A 223 15.69 7.48 2.72
C SER A 223 16.23 6.08 3.03
N THR A 224 16.77 5.91 4.24
CA THR A 224 17.13 4.59 4.78
C THR A 224 15.92 3.78 5.23
N SER A 225 14.76 4.43 5.34
CA SER A 225 13.49 3.83 5.73
C SER A 225 12.36 4.47 4.91
N PRO A 226 12.22 4.14 3.62
CA PRO A 226 11.18 4.70 2.77
C PRO A 226 9.79 4.37 3.34
N HIS A 227 8.85 5.30 3.23
CA HIS A 227 7.47 5.13 3.72
C HIS A 227 6.47 4.88 2.57
N VAL A 228 6.94 4.93 1.32
CA VAL A 228 6.19 4.60 0.10
C VAL A 228 7.08 3.75 -0.80
N SER A 229 6.50 2.74 -1.45
CA SER A 229 7.13 1.98 -2.54
C SER A 229 6.44 2.24 -3.87
N ALA A 230 7.13 1.90 -4.97
CA ALA A 230 6.57 1.92 -6.31
C ALA A 230 5.27 1.10 -6.42
N ASN A 231 5.15 -0.01 -5.67
CA ASN A 231 3.93 -0.83 -5.67
C ASN A 231 2.73 -0.07 -5.08
N ILE A 232 2.94 0.66 -3.98
CA ILE A 232 1.89 1.50 -3.36
C ILE A 232 1.50 2.63 -4.32
N ALA A 233 2.48 3.38 -4.85
CA ALA A 233 2.24 4.48 -5.77
C ALA A 233 1.50 4.00 -7.03
N GLN A 234 1.94 2.88 -7.64
CA GLN A 234 1.30 2.31 -8.82
C GLN A 234 -0.17 1.95 -8.56
N ALA A 235 -0.48 1.31 -7.42
CA ALA A 235 -1.83 0.89 -7.10
C ALA A 235 -2.77 2.09 -6.91
N ILE A 236 -2.32 3.15 -6.24
CA ILE A 236 -3.08 4.41 -6.12
C ILE A 236 -3.31 5.01 -7.51
N GLY A 237 -2.27 5.06 -8.36
CA GLY A 237 -2.36 5.55 -9.72
C GLY A 237 -3.37 4.78 -10.56
N ASN A 238 -3.41 3.45 -10.45
CA ASN A 238 -4.37 2.59 -11.17
C ASN A 238 -5.82 2.86 -10.76
N ILE A 239 -6.07 3.08 -9.46
CA ILE A 239 -7.41 3.43 -8.97
C ILE A 239 -7.79 4.84 -9.43
N ALA A 240 -6.89 5.82 -9.29
CA ALA A 240 -7.13 7.22 -9.64
C ALA A 240 -7.31 7.43 -11.15
N ALA A 241 -6.53 6.72 -11.99
CA ALA A 241 -6.60 6.80 -13.45
C ALA A 241 -7.92 6.26 -14.01
N SER A 242 -8.58 5.37 -13.27
CA SER A 242 -9.86 4.81 -13.68
C SER A 242 -10.91 5.91 -13.83
N ASP A 243 -11.89 5.68 -14.71
CA ASP A 243 -12.98 6.61 -14.97
C ASP A 243 -13.95 6.68 -13.78
N THR A 244 -13.49 7.34 -12.72
CA THR A 244 -14.20 7.58 -11.48
C THR A 244 -15.10 8.81 -11.58
N GLY A 245 -14.86 9.68 -12.57
CA GLY A 245 -15.56 10.94 -12.81
C GLY A 245 -15.19 12.07 -11.85
N GLY A 246 -15.02 11.77 -10.55
CA GLY A 246 -14.70 12.74 -9.51
C GLY A 246 -13.50 12.36 -8.64
N GLY A 247 -12.81 11.26 -8.96
CA GLY A 247 -11.62 10.78 -8.24
C GLY A 247 -11.92 9.70 -7.19
N VAL A 248 -10.94 9.48 -6.33
CA VAL A 248 -10.98 8.47 -5.27
C VAL A 248 -10.54 9.09 -3.94
N GLU A 249 -11.18 8.64 -2.87
CA GLU A 249 -10.87 9.04 -1.51
C GLU A 249 -10.45 7.84 -0.67
N PHE A 250 -9.41 8.02 0.13
CA PHE A 250 -8.89 7.05 1.09
C PHE A 250 -9.15 7.56 2.50
N GLY A 251 -9.87 6.78 3.29
CA GLY A 251 -10.11 7.00 4.71
C GLY A 251 -9.62 5.82 5.54
N PHE A 252 -9.32 6.08 6.80
CA PHE A 252 -8.83 5.08 7.75
C PHE A 252 -9.70 5.08 9.00
N ALA A 253 -9.95 3.89 9.54
CA ALA A 253 -10.57 3.71 10.83
C ALA A 253 -9.71 2.79 11.68
N TRP A 254 -9.52 3.14 12.95
CA TRP A 254 -8.59 2.46 13.84
C TRP A 254 -9.33 1.68 14.91
N SER A 255 -8.86 0.46 15.18
CA SER A 255 -9.31 -0.37 16.29
C SER A 255 -9.11 0.34 17.62
N GLU A 256 -10.13 0.30 18.49
CA GLU A 256 -10.09 0.85 19.85
C GLU A 256 -9.24 0.01 20.80
N LEU A 257 -8.94 -1.26 20.45
CA LEU A 257 -8.04 -2.12 21.25
C LEU A 257 -6.65 -1.50 21.46
N ILE A 258 -6.17 -0.67 20.53
CA ILE A 258 -4.94 0.10 20.66
C ILE A 258 -5.34 1.56 20.52
N LYS A 259 -5.33 2.29 21.65
CA LYS A 259 -5.68 3.71 21.70
C LYS A 259 -4.94 4.48 20.60
N PRO A 260 -5.64 5.01 19.59
CA PRO A 260 -4.97 5.76 18.55
C PRO A 260 -4.52 7.12 19.09
N THR A 261 -3.38 7.58 18.62
CA THR A 261 -2.80 8.87 18.95
C THR A 261 -3.51 10.00 18.21
N ALA A 262 -3.29 11.25 18.62
CA ALA A 262 -3.82 12.40 17.89
C ALA A 262 -3.28 12.49 16.45
N GLU A 263 -2.09 11.94 16.19
CA GLU A 263 -1.51 11.82 14.84
C GLU A 263 -2.19 10.72 14.02
N ASP A 264 -2.57 9.60 14.65
CA ASP A 264 -3.35 8.54 14.01
C ASP A 264 -4.74 9.05 13.59
N TYR A 265 -5.30 9.96 14.37
CA TYR A 265 -6.55 10.67 14.08
C TYR A 265 -6.36 12.01 13.35
N ALA A 266 -5.19 12.32 12.80
CA ALA A 266 -5.05 13.50 11.95
C ALA A 266 -5.93 13.29 10.71
N GLU A 267 -7.21 13.67 10.81
CA GLU A 267 -8.25 13.43 9.83
C GLU A 267 -7.85 14.06 8.49
N ARG A 268 -7.28 13.25 7.60
CA ARG A 268 -7.23 13.55 6.18
C ARG A 268 -7.86 12.37 5.46
N VAL A 269 -9.11 12.55 5.04
CA VAL A 269 -9.59 11.81 3.88
C VAL A 269 -8.72 12.27 2.73
N VAL A 270 -7.89 11.37 2.22
CA VAL A 270 -6.91 11.70 1.19
C VAL A 270 -7.59 11.53 -0.16
N HIS A 271 -7.62 12.59 -0.96
CA HIS A 271 -8.29 12.62 -2.24
C HIS A 271 -7.30 12.64 -3.40
N PHE A 272 -7.47 11.75 -4.36
CA PHE A 272 -6.79 11.82 -5.66
C PHE A 272 -7.81 11.97 -6.77
N SER A 273 -7.64 13.02 -7.56
CA SER A 273 -8.39 13.21 -8.79
C SER A 273 -7.79 12.38 -9.92
N GLN A 274 -8.53 12.20 -11.01
CA GLN A 274 -8.01 11.53 -12.20
C GLN A 274 -6.78 12.24 -12.80
N ASN A 275 -6.70 13.56 -12.63
CA ASN A 275 -5.58 14.37 -13.13
C ASN A 275 -4.28 14.15 -12.37
N ASP A 276 -4.33 13.52 -11.20
CA ASP A 276 -3.15 13.23 -10.37
C ASP A 276 -2.45 11.94 -10.81
N ALA A 277 -3.14 11.08 -11.58
CA ALA A 277 -2.65 9.76 -11.93
C ALA A 277 -1.30 9.78 -12.68
N ALA A 278 -1.09 10.76 -13.57
CA ALA A 278 0.15 10.86 -14.33
C ALA A 278 1.37 11.13 -13.44
N GLN A 279 1.22 12.03 -12.46
CA GLN A 279 2.25 12.39 -11.50
C GLN A 279 2.51 11.23 -10.54
N ILE A 280 1.47 10.51 -10.13
CA ILE A 280 1.58 9.31 -9.29
C ILE A 280 2.34 8.19 -10.03
N TYR A 281 2.05 7.98 -11.32
CA TYR A 281 2.79 7.02 -12.13
C TYR A 281 4.26 7.43 -12.30
N GLU A 282 4.55 8.72 -12.45
CA GLU A 282 5.93 9.19 -12.51
C GLU A 282 6.70 8.88 -11.20
N VAL A 283 6.05 9.02 -10.04
CA VAL A 283 6.63 8.59 -8.76
C VAL A 283 6.86 7.07 -8.76
N ALA A 284 5.86 6.28 -9.18
CA ALA A 284 5.97 4.83 -9.21
C ALA A 284 7.14 4.36 -10.09
N GLU A 285 7.29 4.91 -11.29
CA GLU A 285 8.41 4.57 -12.20
C GLU A 285 9.77 4.94 -11.61
N ARG A 286 9.90 6.11 -10.98
CA ARG A 286 11.16 6.55 -10.36
C ARG A 286 11.58 5.67 -9.18
N LEU A 287 10.62 5.16 -8.42
CA LEU A 287 10.88 4.29 -7.28
C LEU A 287 11.25 2.85 -7.69
N ARG A 288 10.93 2.44 -8.91
CA ARG A 288 11.35 1.13 -9.42
C ARG A 288 12.87 1.09 -9.58
N PRO A 289 13.51 -0.04 -9.28
CA PRO A 289 14.90 -0.23 -9.60
C PRO A 289 15.03 -0.08 -11.10
N GLN A 290 15.87 0.84 -11.55
CA GLN A 290 16.29 0.83 -12.95
C GLN A 290 16.96 -0.52 -13.19
N GLU A 291 16.45 -1.30 -14.15
CA GLU A 291 17.05 -2.59 -14.52
C GLU A 291 18.54 -2.30 -14.80
N ALA A 292 19.41 -2.80 -13.91
CA ALA A 292 20.82 -2.49 -13.95
C ALA A 292 21.39 -3.11 -15.23
N THR A 293 21.47 -2.28 -16.26
CA THR A 293 22.01 -2.62 -17.55
C THR A 293 23.52 -2.65 -17.39
N HIS A 294 24.07 -3.85 -17.19
CA HIS A 294 25.50 -4.01 -16.99
C HIS A 294 26.16 -4.30 -18.33
N THR A 295 26.74 -3.29 -18.96
CA THR A 295 27.73 -3.53 -20.03
C THR A 295 29.05 -3.86 -19.38
N ASN A 296 29.44 -5.13 -19.39
CA ASN A 296 30.70 -5.57 -18.78
C ASN A 296 31.27 -6.79 -19.49
N ARG A 297 32.52 -7.13 -19.17
CA ARG A 297 33.15 -8.40 -19.52
C ARG A 297 32.95 -9.38 -18.38
N PHE A 298 32.23 -10.47 -18.65
CA PHE A 298 31.94 -11.54 -17.71
C PHE A 298 32.80 -12.77 -18.02
N ILE A 299 33.20 -13.51 -16.98
CA ILE A 299 33.93 -14.78 -17.11
C ILE A 299 33.04 -15.90 -16.60
N GLY A 300 32.99 -17.02 -17.31
CA GLY A 300 32.13 -18.12 -16.94
C GLY A 300 32.32 -19.39 -17.75
N THR A 301 31.33 -20.27 -17.70
CA THR A 301 31.30 -21.56 -18.42
C THR A 301 30.02 -21.70 -19.25
N VAL A 302 30.10 -22.54 -20.28
CA VAL A 302 28.95 -22.88 -21.12
C VAL A 302 28.27 -24.12 -20.55
N GLU A 303 27.03 -23.97 -20.11
CA GLU A 303 26.26 -25.04 -19.43
C GLU A 303 25.33 -25.78 -20.38
N ALA A 304 24.76 -25.08 -21.38
CA ALA A 304 23.92 -25.70 -22.38
C ALA A 304 23.96 -24.96 -23.72
N LEU A 305 23.76 -25.70 -24.79
CA LEU A 305 23.78 -25.25 -26.18
C LEU A 305 22.42 -25.56 -26.82
N ARG A 306 21.67 -24.53 -27.24
CA ARG A 306 20.32 -24.63 -27.83
C ARG A 306 20.25 -23.90 -29.18
N GLY A 307 21.18 -24.20 -30.06
CA GLY A 307 21.33 -23.54 -31.36
C GLY A 307 20.84 -24.44 -32.48
N ASP A 308 20.17 -23.82 -33.43
CA ASP A 308 19.63 -24.46 -34.62
C ASP A 308 20.61 -24.37 -35.79
N ILE A 309 20.46 -25.27 -36.76
CA ILE A 309 21.23 -25.23 -38.00
C ILE A 309 20.64 -24.11 -38.87
N ILE A 310 21.47 -23.15 -39.22
CA ILE A 310 21.15 -22.05 -40.15
C ILE A 310 21.68 -22.35 -41.55
N ASP A 311 21.29 -21.51 -42.52
CA ASP A 311 21.75 -21.59 -43.89
C ASP A 311 23.29 -21.61 -43.98
N GLY A 312 23.82 -22.57 -44.73
CA GLY A 312 25.26 -22.86 -44.79
C GLY A 312 25.74 -23.94 -43.81
N GLY A 313 24.83 -24.64 -43.12
CA GLY A 313 25.17 -25.81 -42.29
C GLY A 313 25.87 -25.49 -40.98
N ARG A 314 25.92 -24.21 -40.60
CA ARG A 314 26.48 -23.71 -39.34
C ARG A 314 25.38 -23.66 -38.29
N ARG A 315 25.75 -23.68 -37.00
CA ARG A 315 24.79 -23.52 -35.89
C ARG A 315 24.86 -22.13 -35.29
N ALA A 316 23.71 -21.54 -34.96
CA ALA A 316 23.58 -20.28 -34.23
C ALA A 316 22.36 -20.35 -33.29
N GLY A 317 22.30 -19.46 -32.30
CA GLY A 317 21.15 -19.36 -31.40
C GLY A 317 21.52 -19.35 -29.93
N TRP A 318 20.58 -19.78 -29.09
CA TRP A 318 20.67 -19.59 -27.65
C TRP A 318 21.67 -20.52 -26.96
N VAL A 319 22.37 -19.96 -25.97
CA VAL A 319 23.23 -20.70 -25.05
C VAL A 319 22.89 -20.33 -23.60
N GLU A 320 23.08 -21.27 -22.69
CA GLU A 320 23.02 -21.04 -21.25
C GLU A 320 24.41 -21.03 -20.65
N LEU A 321 24.68 -20.03 -19.80
CA LEU A 321 25.97 -19.73 -19.23
C LEU A 321 25.87 -19.70 -17.70
N ALA A 322 26.91 -20.17 -17.02
CA ALA A 322 27.17 -19.81 -15.63
C ALA A 322 28.24 -18.73 -15.64
N LEU A 323 27.95 -17.54 -15.11
CA LEU A 323 28.88 -16.40 -15.08
C LEU A 323 29.26 -16.05 -13.65
N ASN A 324 30.53 -15.76 -13.40
CA ASN A 324 31.00 -15.33 -12.10
C ASN A 324 31.07 -13.80 -12.03
N LEU A 325 30.24 -13.19 -11.18
CA LEU A 325 30.36 -11.78 -10.81
C LEU A 325 31.07 -11.65 -9.47
N ARG A 326 32.04 -10.73 -9.39
CA ARG A 326 32.86 -10.50 -8.18
C ARG A 326 32.05 -10.34 -6.89
N ASP A 327 30.89 -9.69 -6.97
CA ASP A 327 30.10 -9.32 -5.78
C ASP A 327 28.91 -10.25 -5.51
N ILE A 328 28.45 -11.01 -6.52
CA ILE A 328 27.23 -11.83 -6.47
C ILE A 328 27.54 -13.33 -6.52
N GLY A 329 28.74 -13.70 -6.97
CA GLY A 329 29.13 -15.08 -7.23
C GLY A 329 28.59 -15.58 -8.57
N TRP A 330 28.34 -16.89 -8.66
CA TRP A 330 27.89 -17.54 -9.88
C TRP A 330 26.41 -17.28 -10.17
N ILE A 331 26.11 -16.68 -11.31
CA ILE A 331 24.76 -16.46 -11.82
C ILE A 331 24.48 -17.30 -13.06
N ARG A 332 23.20 -17.56 -13.33
CA ARG A 332 22.76 -18.15 -14.61
C ARG A 332 22.40 -17.05 -15.59
N ALA A 333 22.97 -17.13 -16.79
CA ALA A 333 22.70 -16.22 -17.89
C ALA A 333 22.34 -16.98 -19.17
N ALA A 334 21.70 -16.28 -20.10
CA ALA A 334 21.38 -16.77 -21.44
C ALA A 334 21.77 -15.70 -22.46
N ALA A 335 22.29 -16.15 -23.61
CA ALA A 335 22.70 -15.28 -24.68
C ALA A 335 22.37 -15.92 -26.04
N GLU A 336 21.97 -15.11 -27.01
CA GLU A 336 21.87 -15.52 -28.40
C GLU A 336 23.21 -15.27 -29.10
N LEU A 337 23.81 -16.31 -29.67
CA LEU A 337 25.13 -16.25 -30.29
C LEU A 337 25.05 -16.40 -31.81
N SER A 338 25.87 -15.62 -32.50
CA SER A 338 26.13 -15.80 -33.94
C SER A 338 26.85 -17.12 -34.22
N ALA A 339 26.88 -17.54 -35.48
CA ALA A 339 27.50 -18.82 -35.86
C ALA A 339 29.00 -18.94 -35.56
N ASP A 340 29.73 -17.82 -35.50
CA ASP A 340 31.15 -17.81 -35.11
C ASP A 340 31.30 -17.97 -33.59
N GLN A 341 30.53 -17.19 -32.82
CA GLN A 341 30.53 -17.24 -31.35
C GLN A 341 30.02 -18.61 -30.83
N TYR A 342 29.02 -19.18 -31.49
CA TYR A 342 28.45 -20.47 -31.14
C TYR A 342 29.47 -21.60 -31.28
N LYS A 343 30.33 -21.55 -32.31
CA LYS A 343 31.42 -22.52 -32.50
C LYS A 343 32.44 -22.48 -31.36
N GLU A 344 32.76 -21.27 -30.87
CA GLU A 344 33.62 -21.10 -29.71
C GLU A 344 32.96 -21.65 -28.43
N ALA A 345 31.65 -21.45 -28.27
CA ALA A 345 30.87 -21.99 -27.15
C ALA A 345 30.81 -23.53 -27.17
N ASP A 346 30.59 -24.12 -28.35
CA ASP A 346 30.59 -25.58 -28.57
C ASP A 346 31.93 -26.20 -28.18
N THR A 347 33.03 -25.58 -28.64
CA THR A 347 34.38 -26.03 -28.30
C THR A 347 34.66 -25.92 -26.79
N ALA A 348 34.20 -24.86 -26.13
CA ALA A 348 34.37 -24.69 -24.70
C ALA A 348 33.56 -25.71 -23.87
N HIS A 349 32.35 -26.03 -24.32
CA HIS A 349 31.45 -26.99 -23.65
C HIS A 349 31.97 -28.42 -23.73
N ILE A 350 32.46 -28.85 -24.91
CA ILE A 350 32.99 -30.21 -25.14
C ILE A 350 34.19 -30.52 -24.21
N ASN A 351 35.03 -29.53 -23.93
CA ASN A 351 36.23 -29.73 -23.11
C ASN A 351 35.96 -29.71 -21.58
N GLY A 352 34.70 -29.60 -21.16
CA GLY A 352 34.24 -29.96 -19.81
C GLY A 352 34.74 -29.11 -18.63
N ALA A 353 35.45 -28.00 -18.86
CA ALA A 353 35.88 -27.06 -17.81
C ALA A 353 36.47 -25.74 -18.36
N GLN A 354 36.29 -25.43 -19.64
CA GLN A 354 36.97 -24.27 -20.25
C GLN A 354 36.20 -22.97 -19.96
N PHE A 355 36.88 -22.00 -19.35
CA PHE A 355 36.29 -20.68 -19.14
C PHE A 355 36.13 -19.92 -20.46
N ILE A 356 35.04 -19.20 -20.57
CA ILE A 356 34.75 -18.23 -21.62
C ILE A 356 34.74 -16.83 -21.03
N ALA A 357 35.01 -15.84 -21.87
CA ALA A 357 34.75 -14.44 -21.60
C ALA A 357 33.71 -13.93 -22.59
N ILE A 358 32.65 -13.34 -22.05
CA ILE A 358 31.58 -12.72 -22.81
C ILE A 358 31.49 -11.23 -22.45
N THR A 359 31.55 -10.37 -23.46
CA THR A 359 31.33 -8.93 -23.31
C THR A 359 30.01 -8.58 -23.96
N GLY A 360 29.17 -7.87 -23.23
CA GLY A 360 27.89 -7.45 -23.73
C GLY A 360 27.04 -6.80 -22.66
N THR A 361 25.83 -6.45 -23.05
CA THR A 361 24.85 -5.82 -22.19
C THR A 361 23.90 -6.88 -21.66
N VAL A 362 23.83 -7.00 -20.33
CA VAL A 362 23.00 -8.00 -19.65
C VAL A 362 21.87 -7.34 -18.86
N GLU A 363 20.69 -7.92 -18.96
CA GLU A 363 19.47 -7.54 -18.26
C GLU A 363 19.10 -8.60 -17.22
N GLN A 364 18.81 -8.16 -16.00
CA GLN A 364 18.44 -9.06 -14.91
C GLN A 364 16.95 -9.45 -14.98
N ARG A 365 16.63 -10.70 -15.35
CA ARG A 365 15.27 -11.26 -15.26
C ARG A 365 15.11 -12.17 -14.01
N PRO A 366 13.88 -12.58 -13.61
CA PRO A 366 13.63 -13.21 -12.31
C PRO A 366 14.35 -14.54 -12.03
N ARG A 367 14.81 -15.24 -13.07
CA ARG A 367 15.41 -16.59 -12.97
C ARG A 367 16.69 -16.77 -13.78
N VAL A 368 16.94 -15.88 -14.72
CA VAL A 368 18.07 -15.93 -15.65
C VAL A 368 18.40 -14.51 -16.06
N TRP A 369 19.67 -14.21 -16.23
CA TRP A 369 20.11 -12.95 -16.81
C TRP A 369 20.15 -13.10 -18.33
N ILE A 370 19.72 -12.11 -19.09
CA ILE A 370 19.64 -12.23 -20.55
C ILE A 370 20.55 -11.18 -21.17
N PHE A 371 21.46 -11.60 -22.04
CA PHE A 371 22.20 -10.66 -22.87
C PHE A 371 21.29 -10.10 -23.95
N SER A 372 21.05 -8.79 -23.92
CA SER A 372 20.33 -8.08 -24.98
C SER A 372 21.21 -7.82 -26.20
N ALA A 373 22.53 -7.76 -26.00
CA ALA A 373 23.52 -7.77 -27.07
C ALA A 373 24.83 -8.41 -26.62
N VAL A 374 25.39 -9.28 -27.48
CA VAL A 374 26.72 -9.88 -27.29
C VAL A 374 27.71 -9.23 -28.25
N GLU A 375 28.63 -8.44 -27.73
CA GLU A 375 29.65 -7.74 -28.52
C GLU A 375 30.84 -8.64 -28.81
N LYS A 376 31.25 -9.44 -27.82
CA LYS A 376 32.41 -10.34 -27.94
C LYS A 376 32.20 -11.62 -27.15
N PHE A 377 32.60 -12.75 -27.73
CA PHE A 377 32.63 -14.05 -27.07
C PHE A 377 33.94 -14.75 -27.42
N GLU A 378 34.72 -15.11 -26.41
CA GLU A 378 36.02 -15.76 -26.62
C GLU A 378 36.34 -16.76 -25.51
N ARG A 379 37.09 -17.81 -25.85
CA ARG A 379 37.63 -18.74 -24.85
C ARG A 379 38.78 -18.08 -24.09
N VAL A 380 38.89 -18.38 -22.80
CA VAL A 380 40.01 -17.95 -21.96
C VAL A 380 40.95 -19.13 -21.77
N ALA A 381 42.24 -18.94 -22.05
CA ALA A 381 43.26 -19.94 -21.77
C ALA A 381 43.64 -19.84 -20.29
N SER A 382 43.02 -20.68 -19.44
CA SER A 382 43.27 -20.86 -17.98
C SER A 382 43.38 -19.58 -17.14
N LEU A 383 42.49 -19.42 -16.15
CA LEU A 383 42.51 -18.29 -15.20
C LEU A 383 43.80 -18.21 -14.37
#